data_AF-A0A7J6KGJ8-F1
#
_entry.id   AF-A0A7J6KGJ8-F1
#
_cell.length_a   1.000
_cell.length_b   1.000
_cell.length_c   1.000
_cell.angle_alpha   90.00
_cell.angle_beta   90.00
_cell.angle_gamma   90.00
#
_symmetry.space_group_name_H-M   'P 1'
#
loop_
_entity.id
_entity.type
_entity.pdbx_description
1 polymer ?
#
loop_
_entity_poly.entity_id
_entity_poly.type
_entity_poly.pdbx_seq_one_letter_code
_entity_poly.pdbx_strand_id
1 'polypeptide(L)'
;ALAEKNAKVFNVDAFKVAEECGMGRMINVVMQSAFFKLANVMDFKECIQLYKNTIRKSYGHRGEAVVQKNYNMIDKALDAITQIDVPAEWKNLSDGMLHYEQTYHNAIGALANEKSAINRSDFTKNVQAPIALLHGDEIPVSAFANDQIVGGKVPLGTAKTEKRGVALS
;
A
#
# COMPACT_ATOMS: atom_id res chain seq x y z
N ALA A 1 -9.61 -15.88 2.25
CA ALA A 1 -8.89 -15.23 3.38
C ALA A 1 -9.76 -14.36 4.29
N LEU A 2 -10.38 -13.26 3.84
CA LEU A 2 -11.10 -12.33 4.74
C LEU A 2 -12.24 -13.00 5.53
N ALA A 3 -13.12 -13.73 4.84
CA ALA A 3 -14.24 -14.43 5.46
C ALA A 3 -13.80 -15.63 6.32
N GLU A 4 -12.74 -16.35 5.92
CA GLU A 4 -12.18 -17.46 6.71
C GLU A 4 -11.62 -16.98 8.04
N LYS A 5 -10.97 -15.80 8.04
CA LYS A 5 -10.39 -15.17 9.23
C LYS A 5 -11.42 -14.38 10.05
N ASN A 6 -12.69 -14.33 9.64
CA ASN A 6 -13.73 -13.48 10.22
C ASN A 6 -13.24 -12.03 10.42
N ALA A 7 -12.55 -11.48 9.41
CA ALA A 7 -11.95 -10.16 9.50
C ALA A 7 -13.01 -9.05 9.59
N LYS A 8 -12.79 -8.06 10.45
CA LYS A 8 -13.56 -6.80 10.43
C LYS A 8 -12.95 -5.88 9.38
N VAL A 9 -13.70 -5.61 8.32
CA VAL A 9 -13.23 -4.78 7.19
C VAL A 9 -13.84 -3.39 7.31
N PHE A 10 -13.00 -2.37 7.16
CA PHE A 10 -13.41 -0.97 7.16
C PHE A 10 -12.88 -0.28 5.92
N ASN A 11 -13.67 0.64 5.38
CA ASN A 11 -13.35 1.43 4.21
C ASN A 11 -13.49 2.93 4.52
N VAL A 12 -12.56 3.72 3.98
CA VAL A 12 -12.61 5.19 4.05
C VAL A 12 -12.00 5.76 2.77
N ASP A 13 -12.71 6.68 2.11
CA ASP A 13 -12.15 7.45 1.00
C ASP A 13 -11.33 8.61 1.56
N ALA A 14 -10.08 8.32 1.89
CA ALA A 14 -9.21 9.30 2.52
C ALA A 14 -8.80 10.45 1.60
N PHE A 15 -8.77 10.22 0.28
CA PHE A 15 -8.45 11.27 -0.70
C PHE A 15 -9.58 12.28 -0.78
N LYS A 16 -10.83 11.82 -0.85
CA LYS A 16 -12.00 12.71 -0.82
C LYS A 16 -12.03 13.56 0.44
N VAL A 17 -11.80 12.97 1.61
CA VAL A 17 -11.75 13.71 2.88
C VAL A 17 -10.63 14.76 2.86
N ALA A 18 -9.43 14.39 2.40
CA ALA A 18 -8.31 15.32 2.33
C ALA A 18 -8.58 16.49 1.36
N GLU A 19 -9.22 16.22 0.22
CA GLU A 19 -9.60 17.22 -0.77
C GLU A 19 -10.66 18.19 -0.23
N GLU A 20 -11.73 17.68 0.38
CA GLU A 20 -12.78 18.48 1.03
C GLU A 20 -12.23 19.38 2.15
N CYS A 21 -11.16 18.95 2.83
CA CYS A 21 -10.47 19.75 3.84
C CYS A 21 -9.40 20.70 3.27
N GLY A 22 -9.22 20.75 1.94
CA GLY A 22 -8.22 21.59 1.29
C GLY A 22 -6.79 21.18 1.62
N MET A 23 -6.55 19.89 1.82
CA MET A 23 -5.27 19.26 2.13
C MET A 23 -4.71 18.45 0.95
N GLY A 24 -5.39 18.48 -0.18
CA GLY A 24 -4.99 17.83 -1.42
C GLY A 24 -4.90 16.32 -1.23
N ARG A 25 -3.70 15.76 -1.39
CA ARG A 25 -3.46 14.31 -1.37
C ARG A 25 -2.91 13.80 -0.03
N MET A 26 -2.87 14.64 0.99
CA MET A 26 -2.32 14.26 2.31
C MET A 26 -3.34 13.46 3.11
N ILE A 27 -3.31 12.13 3.00
CA ILE A 27 -4.26 11.23 3.67
C ILE A 27 -3.83 10.74 5.05
N ASN A 28 -2.60 11.06 5.46
CA ASN A 28 -1.98 10.57 6.69
C ASN A 28 -2.84 10.83 7.94
N VAL A 29 -3.50 11.99 8.02
CA VAL A 29 -4.37 12.32 9.15
C VAL A 29 -5.62 11.45 9.19
N VAL A 30 -6.24 11.21 8.03
CA VAL A 30 -7.42 10.33 7.93
C VAL A 30 -7.06 8.92 8.38
N MET A 31 -5.94 8.39 7.86
CA MET A 31 -5.51 7.02 8.17
C MET A 31 -5.12 6.86 9.64
N GLN A 32 -4.47 7.86 10.23
CA GLN A 32 -4.12 7.84 11.65
C GLN A 32 -5.37 7.92 12.55
N SER A 33 -6.35 8.75 12.19
CA SER A 33 -7.65 8.80 12.88
C SER A 33 -8.38 7.46 12.81
N ALA A 34 -8.38 6.81 11.64
CA ALA A 34 -8.95 5.48 11.46
C ALA A 34 -8.23 4.44 12.33
N PHE A 35 -6.89 4.47 12.39
CA PHE A 35 -6.12 3.61 13.28
C PHE A 35 -6.54 3.79 14.74
N PHE A 36 -6.57 5.01 15.27
CA PHE A 36 -6.94 5.24 16.67
C PHE A 36 -8.39 4.82 16.97
N LYS A 37 -9.31 5.00 16.03
CA LYS A 37 -10.70 4.59 16.18
C LYS A 37 -10.86 3.07 16.22
N LEU A 38 -10.13 2.34 15.38
CA LEU A 38 -10.34 0.92 15.13
C LEU A 38 -9.43 0.01 15.95
N ALA A 39 -8.21 0.45 16.24
CA ALA A 39 -7.22 -0.34 16.98
C ALA A 39 -7.55 -0.45 18.48
N ASN A 40 -8.36 0.47 19.01
CA ASN A 40 -8.82 0.48 20.40
C ASN A 40 -7.68 0.30 21.44
N VAL A 41 -6.56 1.01 21.21
CA VAL A 41 -5.35 0.90 22.04
C VAL A 41 -5.48 1.59 23.40
N MET A 42 -6.33 2.63 23.48
CA MET A 42 -6.67 3.36 24.71
C MET A 42 -8.01 4.09 24.49
N ASP A 43 -8.47 4.88 25.48
CA ASP A 43 -9.69 5.67 25.32
C ASP A 43 -9.62 6.56 24.07
N PHE A 44 -10.67 6.49 23.26
CA PHE A 44 -10.68 7.14 21.96
C PHE A 44 -10.65 8.67 22.07
N LYS A 45 -11.30 9.26 23.08
CA LYS A 45 -11.29 10.72 23.27
C LYS A 45 -9.89 11.18 23.65
N GLU A 46 -9.21 10.42 24.50
CA GLU A 46 -7.83 10.69 24.88
C GLU A 46 -6.87 10.57 23.69
N CYS A 47 -7.00 9.53 22.85
CA CYS A 47 -6.27 9.39 21.59
C CYS A 47 -6.39 10.63 20.71
N ILE A 48 -7.62 11.08 20.44
CA ILE A 48 -7.87 12.24 19.58
C ILE A 48 -7.29 13.51 20.19
N GLN A 49 -7.39 13.69 21.51
CA GLN A 49 -6.82 14.86 22.17
C GLN A 49 -5.29 14.88 22.06
N LEU A 50 -4.63 13.76 22.34
CA LEU A 50 -3.17 13.64 22.18
C LEU A 50 -2.75 13.83 20.72
N TYR A 51 -3.55 13.34 19.78
CA TYR A 51 -3.26 13.49 18.36
C TYR A 51 -3.40 14.95 17.89
N LYS A 52 -4.46 15.66 18.31
CA LYS A 52 -4.63 17.10 18.05
C LYS A 52 -3.48 17.90 18.65
N ASN A 53 -3.06 17.60 19.89
CA ASN A 53 -1.89 18.23 20.50
C ASN A 53 -0.61 18.00 19.69
N THR A 54 -0.39 16.78 19.18
CA THR A 54 0.75 16.43 18.33
C THR A 54 0.72 17.20 17.01
N ILE A 55 -0.43 17.32 16.36
CA ILE A 55 -0.61 18.11 15.14
C ILE A 55 -0.24 19.57 15.40
N ARG A 56 -0.71 20.19 16.50
CA ARG A 56 -0.36 21.57 16.83
C ARG A 56 1.14 21.74 17.06
N LYS A 57 1.77 20.80 17.78
CA LYS A 57 3.22 20.82 18.02
C LYS A 57 4.00 20.70 16.70
N SER A 58 3.60 19.77 15.83
CA SER A 58 4.31 19.50 14.58
C SER A 58 4.07 20.55 13.50
N TYR A 59 2.87 21.12 13.41
CA TYR A 59 2.46 22.00 12.30
C TYR A 59 2.08 23.42 12.71
N GLY A 60 2.11 23.78 14.00
CA GLY A 60 1.79 25.13 14.46
C GLY A 60 2.67 26.20 13.82
N HIS A 61 3.93 25.89 13.53
CA HIS A 61 4.85 26.77 12.81
C HIS A 61 4.42 27.08 11.36
N ARG A 62 3.51 26.28 10.78
CA ARG A 62 2.94 26.48 9.43
C ARG A 62 1.68 27.35 9.44
N GLY A 63 1.29 27.86 10.60
CA GLY A 63 0.14 28.73 10.79
C GLY A 63 -1.13 27.99 11.21
N GLU A 64 -2.01 28.72 11.90
CA GLU A 64 -3.24 28.16 12.49
C GLU A 64 -4.19 27.57 11.45
N ALA A 65 -4.23 28.15 10.24
CA ALA A 65 -5.05 27.63 9.14
C ALA A 65 -4.69 26.18 8.78
N VAL A 66 -3.41 25.82 8.81
CA VAL A 66 -2.97 24.43 8.54
C VAL A 66 -3.38 23.52 9.70
N VAL A 67 -3.19 23.94 10.94
CA VAL A 67 -3.61 23.17 12.13
C VAL A 67 -5.12 22.90 12.09
N GLN A 68 -5.93 23.91 11.78
CA GLN A 68 -7.38 23.78 11.72
C GLN A 68 -7.83 22.84 10.60
N LYS A 69 -7.17 22.87 9.43
CA LYS A 69 -7.46 21.89 8.36
C LYS A 69 -7.21 20.45 8.81
N ASN A 70 -6.12 20.20 9.53
CA ASN A 70 -5.84 18.86 10.09
C ASN A 70 -6.87 18.46 11.15
N TYR A 71 -7.32 19.39 12.00
CA TYR A 71 -8.38 19.10 12.98
C TYR A 71 -9.70 18.76 12.28
N ASN A 72 -10.07 19.52 11.25
CA ASN A 72 -11.26 19.25 10.46
C ASN A 72 -11.17 17.89 9.75
N MET A 73 -9.99 17.51 9.26
CA MET A 73 -9.76 16.18 8.69
C MET A 73 -9.96 15.06 9.70
N ILE A 74 -9.51 15.25 10.96
CA ILE A 74 -9.77 14.26 12.02
C ILE A 74 -11.26 14.05 12.17
N ASP A 75 -12.01 15.14 12.34
CA ASP A 75 -13.43 15.06 12.63
C ASP A 75 -14.19 14.42 11.44
N LYS A 76 -13.92 14.84 10.19
CA LYS A 76 -14.50 14.25 8.98
C LYS A 76 -14.09 12.78 8.75
N ALA A 77 -12.87 12.40 9.12
CA ALA A 77 -12.41 11.02 8.96
C ALA A 77 -13.27 10.04 9.78
N LEU A 78 -13.71 10.46 10.97
CA LEU A 78 -14.50 9.59 11.85
C LEU A 78 -15.89 9.30 11.30
N ASP A 79 -16.49 10.26 10.60
CA ASP A 79 -17.77 10.09 9.94
C ASP A 79 -17.66 9.31 8.62
N ALA A 80 -16.49 9.36 7.97
CA ALA A 80 -16.25 8.73 6.67
C ALA A 80 -15.86 7.25 6.76
N ILE A 81 -15.52 6.74 7.95
CA ILE A 81 -15.19 5.32 8.15
C ILE A 81 -16.46 4.49 8.11
N THR A 82 -16.51 3.55 7.18
CA THR A 82 -17.64 2.63 7.00
C THR A 82 -17.17 1.21 7.23
N GLN A 83 -17.94 0.43 7.98
CA GLN A 83 -17.70 -1.01 8.08
C GLN A 83 -18.28 -1.70 6.85
N ILE A 84 -17.51 -2.62 6.27
CA ILE A 84 -17.96 -3.48 5.16
C ILE A 84 -18.28 -4.85 5.73
N ASP A 85 -19.51 -5.30 5.53
CA ASP A 85 -19.92 -6.65 5.91
C ASP A 85 -19.27 -7.64 4.95
N VAL A 86 -18.53 -8.59 5.51
CA VAL A 86 -17.84 -9.63 4.73
C VAL A 86 -18.80 -10.81 4.54
N PRO A 87 -19.23 -11.11 3.30
CA PRO A 87 -20.16 -12.22 3.04
C PRO A 87 -19.54 -13.56 3.41
N ALA A 88 -20.32 -14.46 4.01
CA ALA A 88 -19.83 -15.78 4.41
C ALA A 88 -19.47 -16.65 3.20
N GLU A 89 -20.14 -16.41 2.07
CA GLU A 89 -19.92 -17.10 0.79
C GLU A 89 -18.51 -16.88 0.25
N TRP A 90 -17.81 -15.82 0.68
CA TRP A 90 -16.43 -15.54 0.27
C TRP A 90 -15.43 -16.62 0.72
N LYS A 91 -15.83 -17.52 1.64
CA LYS A 91 -15.03 -18.71 2.00
C LYS A 91 -14.91 -19.70 0.85
N ASN A 92 -15.87 -19.72 -0.07
CA ASN A 92 -15.99 -20.72 -1.13
C ASN A 92 -15.74 -20.14 -2.53
N LEU A 93 -15.17 -18.93 -2.63
CA LEU A 93 -14.79 -18.37 -3.92
C LEU A 93 -13.66 -19.20 -4.53
N SER A 94 -13.87 -19.67 -5.76
CA SER A 94 -12.82 -20.38 -6.51
C SER A 94 -11.72 -19.42 -6.95
N ASP A 95 -10.47 -19.88 -7.01
CA ASP A 95 -9.31 -19.10 -7.47
C ASP A 95 -9.53 -18.44 -8.86
N GLY A 96 -10.29 -19.08 -9.74
CA GLY A 96 -10.64 -18.53 -11.07
C GLY A 96 -11.52 -17.28 -11.04
N MET A 97 -12.19 -16.97 -9.92
CA MET A 97 -12.99 -15.75 -9.73
C MET A 97 -12.16 -14.58 -9.16
N LEU A 98 -10.94 -14.83 -8.67
CA LEU A 98 -10.02 -13.82 -8.15
C LEU A 98 -9.24 -13.18 -9.31
N HIS A 99 -9.93 -12.47 -10.19
CA HIS A 99 -9.34 -11.94 -11.43
C HIS A 99 -8.46 -10.69 -11.23
N TYR A 100 -8.42 -10.12 -10.01
CA TYR A 100 -7.85 -8.79 -9.80
C TYR A 100 -6.39 -8.77 -9.34
N GLU A 101 -5.96 -9.72 -8.49
CA GLU A 101 -4.60 -9.71 -7.90
C GLU A 101 -3.50 -10.11 -8.90
N GLN A 102 -3.92 -10.52 -10.08
CA GLN A 102 -3.07 -11.00 -11.15
C GLN A 102 -2.53 -9.90 -12.05
N THR A 103 -2.82 -8.62 -11.84
CA THR A 103 -2.32 -7.57 -12.74
C THR A 103 -0.83 -7.26 -12.56
N TYR A 104 -0.29 -7.19 -11.33
CA TYR A 104 1.15 -6.93 -11.13
C TYR A 104 2.00 -8.21 -11.18
N HIS A 105 1.51 -9.31 -10.58
CA HIS A 105 2.11 -10.64 -10.70
C HIS A 105 2.13 -11.13 -12.16
N ASN A 106 1.05 -10.97 -12.93
CA ASN A 106 1.07 -11.30 -14.36
C ASN A 106 1.79 -10.24 -15.19
N ALA A 107 1.85 -8.96 -14.80
CA ALA A 107 2.65 -7.99 -15.56
C ALA A 107 4.14 -8.31 -15.45
N ILE A 108 4.64 -8.53 -14.24
CA ILE A 108 6.02 -8.95 -14.00
C ILE A 108 6.28 -10.34 -14.63
N GLY A 109 5.36 -11.29 -14.48
CA GLY A 109 5.43 -12.62 -15.09
C GLY A 109 5.34 -12.61 -16.63
N ALA A 110 4.54 -11.73 -17.23
CA ALA A 110 4.43 -11.55 -18.67
C ALA A 110 5.67 -10.87 -19.24
N LEU A 111 6.22 -9.87 -18.54
CA LEU A 111 7.48 -9.21 -18.91
C LEU A 111 8.68 -10.17 -18.78
N ALA A 112 8.67 -11.09 -17.80
CA ALA A 112 9.65 -12.16 -17.68
C ALA A 112 9.58 -13.18 -18.83
N ASN A 113 8.42 -13.32 -19.48
CA ASN A 113 8.18 -14.25 -20.60
C ASN A 113 8.24 -13.55 -21.98
N GLU A 114 8.53 -12.25 -22.04
CA GLU A 114 8.58 -11.50 -23.29
C GLU A 114 9.88 -11.80 -24.06
N LYS A 115 9.76 -12.58 -25.15
CA LYS A 115 10.89 -13.02 -26.01
C LYS A 115 11.69 -11.87 -26.65
N SER A 116 11.17 -10.63 -26.63
CA SER A 116 11.83 -9.43 -27.18
C SER A 116 13.00 -8.94 -26.31
N ALA A 117 13.15 -9.43 -25.08
CA ALA A 117 14.25 -9.10 -24.18
C ALA A 117 15.41 -10.11 -24.29
N ILE A 118 16.14 -10.06 -25.39
CA ILE A 118 17.21 -10.97 -25.86
C ILE A 118 18.35 -11.31 -24.83
N ASN A 119 18.35 -10.82 -23.58
CA ASN A 119 19.41 -11.14 -22.62
C ASN A 119 19.08 -10.95 -21.12
N ARG A 120 17.80 -10.89 -20.72
CA ARG A 120 17.43 -10.40 -19.37
C ARG A 120 16.40 -11.24 -18.59
N SER A 121 15.98 -12.39 -19.11
CA SER A 121 14.86 -13.16 -18.52
C SER A 121 15.18 -13.67 -17.12
N ASP A 122 16.37 -14.22 -16.88
CA ASP A 122 16.59 -15.01 -15.65
C ASP A 122 16.80 -14.12 -14.43
N PHE A 123 17.58 -13.04 -14.55
CA PHE A 123 17.70 -12.06 -13.46
C PHE A 123 16.36 -11.37 -13.18
N THR A 124 15.65 -10.94 -14.22
CA THR A 124 14.36 -10.26 -14.04
C THR A 124 13.33 -11.20 -13.42
N LYS A 125 13.24 -12.45 -13.88
CA LYS A 125 12.29 -13.45 -13.40
C LYS A 125 12.60 -14.00 -12.01
N ASN A 126 13.87 -14.33 -11.75
CA ASN A 126 14.26 -15.08 -10.56
C ASN A 126 14.75 -14.20 -9.42
N VAL A 127 15.06 -12.91 -9.67
CA VAL A 127 15.59 -11.99 -8.66
C VAL A 127 14.78 -10.69 -8.60
N GLN A 128 14.75 -9.90 -9.68
CA GLN A 128 14.10 -8.58 -9.68
C GLN A 128 12.60 -8.67 -9.37
N ALA A 129 11.92 -9.62 -10.01
CA ALA A 129 10.49 -9.84 -9.88
C ALA A 129 10.08 -10.23 -8.45
N PRO A 130 10.63 -11.30 -7.82
CA PRO A 130 10.32 -11.61 -6.44
C PRO A 130 10.61 -10.46 -5.48
N ILE A 131 11.72 -9.73 -5.65
CA ILE A 131 12.03 -8.56 -4.80
C ILE A 131 10.96 -7.48 -4.94
N ALA A 132 10.56 -7.15 -6.17
CA ALA A 132 9.53 -6.15 -6.43
C ALA A 132 8.15 -6.55 -5.88
N LEU A 133 7.91 -7.85 -5.73
CA LEU A 133 6.70 -8.44 -5.16
C LEU A 133 6.82 -8.72 -3.65
N LEU A 134 7.88 -8.25 -2.99
CA LEU A 134 8.15 -8.43 -1.56
C LEU A 134 8.43 -9.89 -1.13
N HIS A 135 8.87 -10.73 -2.07
CA HIS A 135 9.31 -12.12 -1.86
C HIS A 135 10.85 -12.26 -1.97
N GLY A 136 11.59 -11.21 -1.62
CA GLY A 136 13.06 -11.20 -1.73
C GLY A 136 13.74 -12.25 -0.85
N ASP A 137 13.22 -12.48 0.36
CA ASP A 137 13.75 -13.45 1.32
C ASP A 137 13.59 -14.91 0.88
N GLU A 138 12.68 -15.18 -0.06
CA GLU A 138 12.42 -16.52 -0.60
C GLU A 138 13.42 -16.93 -1.69
N ILE A 139 14.23 -15.98 -2.18
CA ILE A 139 15.18 -16.23 -3.25
C ILE A 139 16.35 -17.09 -2.72
N PRO A 140 16.59 -18.29 -3.28
CA PRO A 140 17.66 -19.14 -2.82
C PRO A 140 19.02 -18.54 -3.20
N VAL A 141 20.06 -18.83 -2.39
CA VAL A 141 21.44 -18.40 -2.66
C VAL A 141 21.91 -18.83 -4.06
N SER A 142 21.46 -19.99 -4.54
CA SER A 142 21.78 -20.49 -5.89
C SER A 142 21.31 -19.58 -7.01
N ALA A 143 20.25 -18.79 -6.80
CA ALA A 143 19.79 -17.81 -7.79
C ALA A 143 20.86 -16.75 -8.09
N PHE A 144 21.74 -16.46 -7.11
CA PHE A 144 22.84 -15.49 -7.20
C PHE A 144 24.17 -16.11 -7.66
N ALA A 145 24.23 -17.42 -7.86
CA ALA A 145 25.44 -18.16 -8.18
C ALA A 145 25.61 -18.41 -9.69
N ASN A 146 25.34 -17.39 -10.52
CA ASN A 146 25.57 -17.45 -11.97
C ASN A 146 26.53 -16.34 -12.44
N ASP A 147 27.17 -16.54 -13.59
CA ASP A 147 28.21 -15.64 -14.12
C ASP A 147 27.75 -14.19 -14.31
N GLN A 148 26.44 -13.96 -14.46
CA GLN A 148 25.89 -12.63 -14.68
C GLN A 148 25.86 -11.79 -13.39
N ILE A 149 25.73 -12.43 -12.22
CA ILE A 149 25.51 -11.73 -10.94
C ILE A 149 26.45 -12.15 -9.80
N VAL A 150 27.30 -13.14 -10.04
CA VAL A 150 28.36 -13.54 -9.10
C VAL A 150 29.22 -12.34 -8.69
N GLY A 151 29.53 -12.25 -7.40
CA GLY A 151 30.28 -11.12 -6.83
C GLY A 151 29.46 -9.83 -6.69
N GLY A 152 28.12 -9.90 -6.75
CA GLY A 152 27.24 -8.74 -6.57
C GLY A 152 27.04 -7.91 -7.85
N LYS A 153 27.36 -8.47 -9.02
CA LYS A 153 27.08 -7.82 -10.30
C LYS A 153 25.58 -7.74 -10.54
N VAL A 154 25.11 -6.67 -11.17
CA VAL A 154 23.71 -6.50 -11.56
C VAL A 154 23.64 -6.16 -13.04
N PRO A 155 22.80 -6.84 -13.84
CA PRO A 155 22.65 -6.53 -15.27
C PRO A 155 22.14 -5.11 -15.50
N LEU A 156 22.61 -4.48 -16.58
CA LEU A 156 22.19 -3.12 -16.93
C LEU A 156 20.78 -3.10 -17.54
N GLY A 157 20.09 -1.97 -17.35
CA GLY A 157 18.80 -1.69 -17.98
C GLY A 157 17.65 -2.57 -17.47
N THR A 158 17.67 -2.92 -16.18
CA THR A 158 16.58 -3.58 -15.46
C THR A 158 15.40 -2.64 -15.19
N ALA A 159 15.63 -1.34 -15.08
CA ALA A 159 14.57 -0.34 -14.85
C ALA A 159 13.47 -0.33 -15.93
N LYS A 160 13.79 -0.73 -17.17
CA LYS A 160 12.84 -0.70 -18.30
C LYS A 160 11.64 -1.65 -18.11
N THR A 161 11.80 -2.69 -17.29
CA THR A 161 10.77 -3.71 -17.02
C THR A 161 9.90 -3.37 -15.81
N GLU A 162 10.25 -2.34 -15.02
CA GLU A 162 9.50 -2.06 -13.80
C GLU A 162 8.11 -1.48 -14.07
N LYS A 163 7.98 -0.67 -15.12
CA LYS A 163 6.70 -0.10 -15.61
C LYS A 163 5.74 0.38 -14.51
N ARG A 164 6.29 0.99 -13.44
CA ARG A 164 5.59 1.27 -12.18
C ARG A 164 4.31 2.10 -12.29
N GLY A 165 4.17 2.93 -13.33
CA GLY A 165 2.92 3.65 -13.60
C GLY A 165 2.45 4.59 -12.48
N VAL A 166 3.35 5.12 -11.64
CA VAL A 166 3.01 5.88 -10.43
C VAL A 166 2.68 7.36 -10.67
N ALA A 167 2.62 7.79 -11.93
CA ALA A 167 2.19 9.14 -12.27
C ALA A 167 0.69 9.26 -11.99
N LEU A 168 0.30 10.33 -11.30
CA LEU A 168 -1.09 10.63 -11.00
C LEU A 168 -1.63 11.60 -12.07
N SER A 169 -2.84 11.34 -12.57
CA SER A 169 -3.61 12.27 -13.41
C SER A 169 -4.13 13.48 -12.63
#